data_AF-A0AB73PV57-F1
#
_entry.id   AF-A0AB73PV57-F1
#
_cell.length_a   1.000
_cell.length_b   1.000
_cell.length_c   1.000
_cell.angle_alpha   90.00
_cell.angle_beta   90.00
_cell.angle_gamma   90.00
#
_symmetry.space_group_name_H-M   'P 1'
#
loop_
_entity.id
_entity.type
_entity.pdbx_description
1 polymer ?
#
loop_
_entity_poly.entity_id
_entity_poly.type
_entity_poly.pdbx_seq_one_letter_code
_entity_poly.pdbx_strand_id
1 'polypeptide(L)' 'MTKKIVVALGGNAILTNDPTATGQQKTLAETAQSLAALVEKGYKLLITHGNGPQVGNLLLQ' A
#
# COMPACT_ATOMS: atom_id res chain seq x y z
N MET A 1 8.90 -22.92 11.51
CA MET A 1 7.51 -22.41 11.40
C MET A 1 7.54 -21.03 10.76
N THR A 2 6.85 -20.84 9.64
CA THR A 2 6.73 -19.53 8.98
C THR A 2 5.84 -18.59 9.80
N LYS A 3 6.35 -17.41 10.15
CA LYS A 3 5.60 -16.39 10.90
C LYS A 3 4.67 -15.61 9.96
N LYS A 4 3.47 -15.28 10.44
CA LYS A 4 2.47 -14.47 9.73
C LYS A 4 2.52 -13.04 10.24
N ILE A 5 2.43 -12.06 9.34
CA ILE A 5 2.41 -10.63 9.65
C ILE A 5 1.20 -9.99 8.96
N VAL A 6 0.44 -9.21 9.71
CA VAL A 6 -0.59 -8.32 9.14
C VAL A 6 0.04 -6.94 8.96
N VAL A 7 -0.07 -6.38 7.76
CA VAL A 7 0.46 -5.07 7.41
C VAL A 7 -0.69 -4.16 7.01
N ALA A 8 -0.91 -3.09 7.78
CA ALA A 8 -1.91 -2.06 7.47
C ALA A 8 -1.23 -0.86 6.82
N LEU A 9 -1.46 -0.66 5.52
CA LEU A 9 -0.94 0.47 4.76
C LEU A 9 -1.75 1.74 5.05
N GLY A 10 -1.04 2.81 5.43
CA GLY A 10 -1.61 4.15 5.56
C GLY A 10 -1.81 4.83 4.19
N GLY A 11 -2.53 5.97 4.17
CA GLY A 11 -2.81 6.72 2.94
C GLY A 11 -1.54 7.10 2.16
N ASN A 12 -0.46 7.48 2.87
CA ASN A 12 0.83 7.84 2.26
C ASN A 12 1.54 6.69 1.53
N ALA A 13 1.16 5.44 1.81
CA ALA A 13 1.68 4.26 1.12
C ALA A 13 0.95 3.99 -0.22
N ILE A 14 -0.12 4.75 -0.50
CA ILE A 14 -0.89 4.66 -1.74
C ILE A 14 -0.79 5.96 -2.52
N LEU A 15 -0.87 7.09 -1.82
CA LEU A 15 -0.94 8.42 -2.39
C LEU A 15 0.07 9.35 -1.71
N THR A 16 0.93 9.97 -2.51
CA THR A 16 1.81 11.07 -2.06
C THR A 16 1.37 12.38 -2.71
N ASN A 17 2.11 12.87 -3.70
CA ASN A 17 1.90 14.19 -4.29
C ASN A 17 1.08 14.17 -5.59
N ASP A 18 1.06 13.03 -6.28
CA ASP A 18 0.32 12.86 -7.54
C ASP A 18 -0.95 12.03 -7.30
N PRO A 19 -2.15 12.64 -7.34
CA PRO A 19 -3.42 11.96 -7.09
C PRO A 19 -3.92 11.10 -8.25
N THR A 20 -3.26 11.14 -9.41
CA THR A 20 -3.67 10.33 -10.57
C THR A 20 -3.49 8.84 -10.28
N ALA A 21 -4.19 8.00 -11.06
CA ALA A 21 -4.03 6.55 -10.96
C ALA A 21 -2.56 6.13 -11.18
N THR A 22 -1.86 6.77 -12.12
CA THR A 22 -0.44 6.52 -12.40
C THR A 22 0.46 6.91 -11.24
N GLY A 23 0.21 8.07 -10.62
CA GLY A 23 0.92 8.51 -9.42
C GLY A 23 0.78 7.52 -8.27
N GLN A 24 -0.46 7.08 -8.01
CA GLN A 24 -0.74 6.09 -6.97
C GLN A 24 -0.11 4.72 -7.25
N GLN A 25 -0.13 4.26 -8.51
CA GLN A 25 0.55 3.02 -8.91
C GLN A 25 2.06 3.10 -8.67
N LYS A 26 2.69 4.25 -8.93
CA LYS A 26 4.12 4.46 -8.68
C LYS A 26 4.44 4.37 -7.18
N THR A 27 3.69 5.07 -6.33
CA THR A 27 3.85 4.99 -4.87
C THR A 27 3.62 3.56 -4.35
N LEU A 28 2.63 2.84 -4.90
CA LEU A 28 2.37 1.46 -4.55
C LEU A 28 3.51 0.51 -4.94
N ALA A 29 4.20 0.76 -6.06
CA ALA A 29 5.36 -0.05 -6.48
C ALA A 29 6.51 0.07 -5.47
N GLU A 30 6.80 1.29 -4.99
CA GLU A 30 7.82 1.54 -3.95
C GLU A 30 7.43 0.87 -2.62
N THR A 31 6.15 0.96 -2.24
CA THR A 31 5.61 0.26 -1.07
C THR A 31 5.75 -1.26 -1.21
N ALA A 32 5.40 -1.82 -2.38
CA ALA A 32 5.50 -3.25 -2.64
C ALA A 32 6.94 -3.76 -2.56
N GLN A 33 7.92 -2.96 -3.00
CA GLN A 33 9.34 -3.30 -2.88
C GLN A 33 9.76 -3.45 -1.41
N SER A 34 9.24 -2.58 -0.53
CA SER A 34 9.49 -2.69 0.91
C SER A 34 8.85 -3.94 1.52
N LEU A 35 7.67 -4.33 1.05
CA LEU A 35 6.98 -5.55 1.50
C LEU A 35 7.66 -6.83 0.97
N ALA A 36 8.20 -6.81 -0.24
CA ALA A 36 8.91 -7.94 -0.84
C ALA A 36 10.08 -8.40 0.05
N ALA A 37 10.80 -7.46 0.66
CA ALA A 37 11.88 -7.76 1.60
C ALA A 37 11.43 -8.58 2.83
N LEU A 38 10.15 -8.49 3.24
CA LEU A 38 9.59 -9.34 4.29
C LEU A 38 9.25 -10.74 3.76
N VAL A 39 8.75 -10.83 2.54
CA VAL A 39 8.48 -12.12 1.89
C VAL A 39 9.78 -12.90 1.69
N GLU A 40 10.85 -12.24 1.25
CA GLU A 40 12.20 -12.83 1.09
C GLU A 40 12.78 -13.34 2.41
N LYS A 41 12.46 -12.68 3.53
CA LYS A 41 12.81 -13.14 4.89
C LYS A 41 11.96 -14.33 5.37
N GLY A 42 11.08 -14.85 4.52
CA GLY A 42 10.25 -16.02 4.78
C GLY A 42 8.98 -15.73 5.58
N TYR A 43 8.53 -14.47 5.67
CA TYR A 43 7.26 -14.12 6.30
C TYR A 43 6.08 -14.32 5.36
N LYS A 44 4.92 -14.71 5.90
CA LYS A 44 3.63 -14.68 5.18
C LYS A 44 2.90 -13.39 5.51
N LEU A 45 2.64 -12.58 4.50
CA LEU A 45 1.98 -11.28 4.66
C LEU A 45 0.48 -11.38 4.41
N LEU A 46 -0.30 -10.68 5.25
CA LEU A 46 -1.67 -10.28 4.98
C LEU A 46 -1.67 -8.75 4.94
N ILE A 47 -2.09 -8.17 3.83
CA ILE A 47 -2.01 -6.73 3.59
C ILE A 47 -3.42 -6.13 3.63
N THR A 48 -3.58 -5.06 4.39
CA THR A 48 -4.79 -4.21 4.43
C THR A 48 -4.38 -2.77 4.13
N HIS A 49 -5.34 -1.91 3.82
CA HIS A 49 -5.07 -0.49 3.62
C HIS A 49 -6.26 0.39 3.98
N GLY A 50 -6.00 1.67 4.24
CA GLY A 50 -7.04 2.71 4.23
C GLY A 50 -7.32 3.23 2.81
N ASN A 51 -8.45 3.91 2.61
CA ASN A 51 -8.85 4.45 1.31
C ASN A 51 -9.40 5.89 1.38
N GLY A 52 -9.15 6.62 2.47
CA GLY A 52 -9.75 7.94 2.74
C GLY A 52 -9.59 8.96 1.61
N PRO A 53 -8.37 9.24 1.12
CA PRO A 53 -8.18 10.16 0.00
C PRO A 53 -8.86 9.67 -1.29
N GLN A 54 -8.84 8.36 -1.54
CA GLN A 54 -9.43 7.77 -2.76
C GLN A 54 -10.95 7.89 -2.76
N VAL A 55 -11.61 7.51 -1.66
CA VAL A 55 -13.06 7.61 -1.54
C VAL A 55 -13.51 9.06 -1.45
N GLY A 56 -12.71 9.93 -0.82
CA GLY A 56 -12.95 11.38 -0.78
C GLY A 56 -12.90 12.00 -2.18
N ASN A 57 -11.88 11.67 -2.98
CA ASN A 57 -11.79 12.15 -4.36
C ASN A 57 -12.93 11.61 -5.24
N LEU A 58 -13.34 10.35 -5.04
CA LEU A 58 -14.47 9.76 -5.77
C LEU A 58 -15.79 10.46 -5.44
N LEU A 59 -15.99 10.87 -4.18
CA LEU A 59 -17.18 11.59 -3.74
C LEU A 59 -17.28 13.01 -4.35
N LEU A 60 -16.14 13.63 -4.65
CA LEU A 60 -16.07 15.00 -5.18
C LEU A 60 -16.17 15.07 -6.72
N GLN A 61 -16.12 13.92 -7.41
CA GLN A 61 -16.33 13.82 -8.87
C GLN A 61 -17.81 13.91 -9.22
#